data_AF-A0A953BE45-F1
#
_entry.id   AF-A0A953BE45-F1
#
_cell.length_a   1.000
_cell.length_b   1.000
_cell.length_c   1.000
_cell.angle_alpha   90.00
_cell.angle_beta   90.00
_cell.angle_gamma   90.00
#
_symmetry.space_group_name_H-M   'P 1'
#
loop_
_entity.id
_entity.type
_entity.pdbx_description
1 polymer ?
#
loop_
_entity_poly.entity_id
_entity_poly.type
_entity_poly.pdbx_seq_one_letter_code
_entity_poly.pdbx_strand_id
1 'polypeptide(L)'
;MAHVIDPFILYLGVVLGGFGVLLALPRRKVSPQLIGALLAAAGLGVVLVGLGLKAAKSGQLPNLYFYVFAAIALGASLRVITHPRPVYAALYFILTILASAGMYLILSAEFMAFALIIIYAGAILITYLFVIMLATQAPTEAEEEDKGAPYDLASREPGIAAVAGFVLLAALTTMFARGIPSLPTGEEIALKSRDPDAILAQLPRRVERALRREGLITDRERIARTFSGPPEIDMKRRIAVVAEPNPVRQSDFDEFIDATRREVPLPEGLRGRNVENLAFDFLNRHPGSIEIAGVVLLMAMLGAVVLSRRQVELDEEAKAQQSRLLSTEEQS
;
A
#
# COMPACT_ATOMS: atom_id res chain seq x y z
N MET A 1 9.57 -10.22 30.53
CA MET A 1 9.86 -9.23 29.47
C MET A 1 10.80 -9.86 28.45
N ALA A 2 10.29 -10.66 27.51
CA ALA A 2 11.12 -11.23 26.46
C ALA A 2 11.13 -10.26 25.28
N HIS A 3 12.17 -9.45 25.14
CA HIS A 3 12.34 -8.61 23.95
C HIS A 3 12.24 -9.50 22.70
N VAL A 4 11.43 -9.11 21.71
CA VAL A 4 11.20 -9.88 20.47
C VAL A 4 12.50 -10.05 19.67
N ILE A 5 13.48 -9.16 19.84
CA ILE A 5 14.85 -9.28 19.32
C ILE A 5 15.80 -8.78 20.41
N ASP A 6 16.98 -9.39 20.55
CA ASP A 6 18.04 -8.78 21.36
C ASP A 6 18.37 -7.41 20.76
N PRO A 7 18.20 -6.29 21.50
CA PRO A 7 18.50 -4.95 20.99
C PRO A 7 19.88 -4.86 20.33
N PHE A 8 20.87 -5.61 20.82
CA PHE A 8 22.21 -5.62 20.26
C PHE A 8 22.26 -6.18 18.82
N ILE A 9 21.54 -7.26 18.51
CA ILE A 9 21.51 -7.85 17.15
C ILE A 9 20.83 -6.89 16.18
N LEU A 10 19.77 -6.21 16.64
CA LEU A 10 19.03 -5.24 15.84
C LEU A 10 19.90 -4.03 15.50
N TYR A 11 20.51 -3.40 16.50
CA TYR A 11 21.39 -2.26 16.28
C TYR A 11 22.63 -2.63 15.45
N LEU A 12 23.20 -3.81 15.66
CA LEU A 12 24.29 -4.31 14.82
C LEU A 12 23.87 -4.45 13.36
N GLY A 13 22.68 -5.00 13.09
CA GLY A 13 22.13 -5.10 11.73
C GLY A 13 21.89 -3.75 11.07
N VAL A 14 21.37 -2.77 11.82
CA VAL A 14 21.20 -1.39 11.33
C VAL A 14 22.55 -0.75 10.99
N VAL A 15 23.56 -0.89 11.86
CA VAL A 15 24.90 -0.33 11.62
C VAL A 15 25.56 -0.98 10.40
N LEU A 16 25.51 -2.31 10.29
CA LEU A 16 26.05 -3.05 9.14
C LEU A 16 25.32 -2.70 7.84
N GLY A 17 23.99 -2.59 7.89
CA GLY A 17 23.17 -2.16 6.76
C GLY A 17 23.51 -0.74 6.32
N GLY A 18 23.70 0.17 7.27
CA GLY A 18 24.05 1.57 7.01
C GLY A 18 25.41 1.70 6.35
N PHE A 19 26.39 0.96 6.84
CA PHE A 19 27.70 0.88 6.24
C PHE A 19 27.65 0.28 4.82
N GLY A 20 26.84 -0.77 4.61
CA GLY A 20 26.62 -1.38 3.30
C GLY A 20 26.01 -0.41 2.29
N VAL A 21 24.94 0.30 2.65
CA VAL A 21 24.31 1.31 1.78
C VAL A 21 25.27 2.44 1.48
N LEU A 22 26.02 2.92 2.47
CA LEU A 22 27.01 3.99 2.30
C LEU A 22 28.10 3.64 1.27
N LEU A 23 28.48 2.36 1.20
CA LEU A 23 29.43 1.83 0.22
C LEU A 23 28.79 1.54 -1.15
N ALA A 24 27.49 1.25 -1.17
CA ALA A 24 26.76 0.94 -2.39
C ALA A 24 26.43 2.21 -3.22
N LEU A 25 26.39 3.39 -2.58
CA LEU A 25 26.08 4.65 -3.25
C LEU A 25 27.15 5.03 -4.31
N PRO A 26 26.74 5.66 -5.44
CA PRO A 26 27.67 6.06 -6.50
C PRO A 26 28.73 7.05 -5.99
N ARG A 27 30.02 6.76 -6.20
CA ARG A 27 31.14 7.65 -5.88
C ARG A 27 32.08 7.83 -7.08
N ARG A 28 32.61 9.05 -7.24
CA ARG A 28 33.37 9.48 -8.43
C ARG A 28 34.66 8.71 -8.76
N LYS A 29 35.26 7.96 -7.82
CA LYS A 29 36.66 7.46 -8.00
C LYS A 29 36.90 5.97 -7.73
N VAL A 30 35.99 5.26 -7.07
CA VAL A 30 36.14 3.82 -6.78
C VAL A 30 34.75 3.20 -6.77
N SER A 31 34.57 2.04 -7.41
CA SER A 31 33.28 1.35 -7.53
C SER A 31 33.17 0.10 -6.64
N PRO A 32 33.24 0.19 -5.29
CA PRO A 32 32.94 -0.94 -4.41
C PRO A 32 31.41 -1.16 -4.28
N GLN A 33 30.60 -0.80 -5.29
CA GLN A 33 29.14 -0.89 -5.22
C GLN A 33 28.66 -2.33 -4.96
N LEU A 34 29.36 -3.31 -5.54
CA LEU A 34 29.08 -4.73 -5.32
C LEU A 34 29.38 -5.14 -3.87
N ILE A 35 30.48 -4.63 -3.31
CA ILE A 35 30.91 -4.91 -1.93
C ILE A 35 29.93 -4.26 -0.94
N GLY A 36 29.53 -3.01 -1.19
CA GLY A 36 28.51 -2.34 -0.39
C GLY A 36 27.15 -3.04 -0.44
N ALA A 37 26.73 -3.48 -1.63
CA ALA A 37 25.48 -4.24 -1.78
C ALA A 37 25.55 -5.60 -1.06
N LEU A 38 26.68 -6.30 -1.11
CA LEU A 38 26.89 -7.56 -0.37
C LEU A 38 26.89 -7.34 1.14
N LEU A 39 27.52 -6.26 1.63
CA LEU A 39 27.50 -5.90 3.06
C LEU A 39 26.09 -5.51 3.54
N ALA A 40 25.35 -4.75 2.74
CA ALA A 40 23.96 -4.40 3.04
C ALA A 40 23.10 -5.67 3.08
N ALA A 41 23.25 -6.56 2.10
CA ALA A 41 22.56 -7.85 2.07
C ALA A 41 22.94 -8.75 3.26
N ALA A 42 24.19 -8.75 3.69
CA ALA A 42 24.66 -9.52 4.84
C ALA A 42 24.08 -9.00 6.16
N GLY A 43 24.13 -7.68 6.41
CA GLY A 43 23.53 -7.07 7.60
C GLY A 43 22.03 -7.35 7.70
N LEU A 44 21.36 -7.31 6.55
CA LEU A 44 19.93 -7.60 6.45
C LEU A 44 19.63 -9.09 6.63
N GLY A 45 20.44 -9.96 6.02
CA GLY A 45 20.38 -11.41 6.19
C GLY A 45 20.52 -11.83 7.66
N VAL A 46 21.42 -11.19 8.42
CA VAL A 46 21.55 -11.42 9.87
C VAL A 46 20.27 -11.07 10.62
N VAL A 47 19.63 -9.94 10.30
CA VAL A 47 18.36 -9.53 10.92
C VAL A 47 17.23 -10.49 10.57
N LEU A 48 17.09 -10.87 9.30
CA LEU A 48 16.05 -11.80 8.83
C LEU A 48 16.23 -13.21 9.40
N VAL A 49 17.46 -13.72 9.45
CA VAL A 49 17.76 -15.04 10.05
C VAL A 49 17.54 -15.00 11.56
N GLY A 50 17.94 -13.93 12.25
CA GLY A 50 17.69 -13.75 13.68
C GLY A 50 16.19 -13.74 14.01
N LEU A 51 15.40 -13.05 13.19
CA LEU A 51 13.93 -13.08 13.26
C LEU A 51 13.38 -14.48 12.97
N GLY A 52 13.84 -15.12 11.90
CA GLY A 52 13.36 -16.44 11.45
C GLY A 52 13.67 -17.56 12.44
N LEU A 53 14.86 -17.60 13.03
CA LEU A 53 15.26 -18.59 14.03
C LEU A 53 14.43 -18.48 15.31
N LYS A 54 13.98 -17.27 15.67
CA LYS A 54 13.12 -17.07 16.84
C LYS A 54 11.65 -17.35 16.54
N ALA A 55 11.19 -17.00 15.34
CA ALA A 55 9.86 -17.38 14.85
C ALA A 55 9.71 -18.92 14.74
N ALA A 56 10.80 -19.60 14.37
CA ALA A 56 10.89 -21.07 14.38
C ALA A 56 10.72 -21.64 15.80
N LYS A 57 11.31 -20.99 16.82
CA LYS A 57 11.13 -21.39 18.24
C LYS A 57 9.70 -21.19 18.74
N SER A 58 8.92 -20.28 18.12
CA SER A 58 7.49 -20.11 18.40
C SER A 58 6.58 -21.02 17.56
N GLY A 59 7.12 -21.94 16.76
CA GLY A 59 6.33 -22.87 15.92
C GLY A 59 5.64 -22.22 14.72
N GLN A 60 5.87 -20.93 14.47
CA GLN A 60 5.31 -20.17 13.35
C GLN A 60 6.45 -19.74 12.43
N LEU A 61 6.87 -20.63 11.54
CA LEU A 61 7.80 -20.25 10.49
C LEU A 61 7.08 -19.32 9.50
N PRO A 62 7.63 -18.13 9.19
CA PRO A 62 7.10 -17.29 8.13
C PRO A 62 7.10 -18.06 6.81
N ASN A 63 6.05 -17.86 6.02
CA ASN A 63 5.89 -18.50 4.70
C ASN A 63 7.15 -18.28 3.83
N LEU A 64 7.58 -19.28 3.06
CA LEU A 64 8.71 -19.13 2.12
C LEU A 64 8.53 -17.89 1.22
N TYR A 65 7.30 -17.64 0.76
CA TYR A 65 6.99 -16.48 -0.08
C TYR A 65 7.28 -15.15 0.62
N PHE A 66 7.19 -15.07 1.95
CA PHE A 66 7.56 -13.86 2.70
C PHE A 66 9.03 -13.51 2.50
N TYR A 67 9.93 -14.49 2.66
CA TYR A 67 11.37 -14.25 2.49
C TYR A 67 11.72 -13.88 1.05
N VAL A 68 11.06 -14.49 0.07
CA VAL A 68 11.25 -14.16 -1.36
C VAL A 68 10.82 -12.72 -1.64
N PHE A 69 9.61 -12.32 -1.25
CA PHE A 69 9.14 -10.95 -1.47
C PHE A 69 9.94 -9.92 -0.69
N ALA A 70 10.33 -10.22 0.56
CA ALA A 70 11.20 -9.34 1.34
C ALA A 70 12.56 -9.12 0.67
N ALA A 71 13.20 -10.19 0.19
CA ALA A 71 14.48 -10.11 -0.51
C ALA A 71 14.37 -9.28 -1.80
N ILE A 72 13.30 -9.49 -2.58
CA ILE A 72 13.05 -8.71 -3.81
C ILE A 72 12.82 -7.24 -3.47
N ALA A 73 11.95 -6.93 -2.49
CA ALA A 73 11.62 -5.56 -2.12
C ALA A 73 12.87 -4.79 -1.70
N LEU A 74 13.73 -5.40 -0.88
CA LEU A 74 14.92 -4.75 -0.35
C LEU A 74 16.04 -4.63 -1.37
N GLY A 75 16.24 -5.67 -2.20
CA GLY A 75 17.19 -5.64 -3.31
C GLY A 75 16.79 -4.57 -4.34
N ALA A 76 15.49 -4.50 -4.65
CA ALA A 76 14.95 -3.48 -5.53
C ALA A 76 15.10 -2.08 -4.94
N SER A 77 14.74 -1.86 -3.66
CA SER A 77 14.87 -0.55 -3.02
C SER A 77 16.33 -0.07 -2.95
N LEU A 78 17.27 -0.98 -2.72
CA LEU A 78 18.70 -0.64 -2.79
C LEU A 78 19.10 -0.21 -4.21
N ARG A 79 18.59 -0.90 -5.24
CA ARG A 79 18.85 -0.55 -6.63
C ARG A 79 18.21 0.78 -7.05
N VAL A 80 17.04 1.15 -6.52
CA VAL A 80 16.43 2.47 -6.76
C VAL A 80 17.40 3.61 -6.47
N ILE A 81 18.10 3.56 -5.32
CA ILE A 81 18.97 4.65 -4.87
C ILE A 81 20.41 4.56 -5.37
N THR A 82 20.81 3.42 -5.94
CA THR A 82 22.18 3.18 -6.41
C THR A 82 22.31 3.23 -7.93
N HIS A 83 21.22 3.07 -8.68
CA HIS A 83 21.28 3.03 -10.13
C HIS A 83 21.43 4.44 -10.73
N PRO A 84 22.39 4.68 -11.64
CA PRO A 84 22.69 6.03 -12.13
C PRO A 84 21.66 6.56 -13.13
N ARG A 85 20.87 5.67 -13.75
CA ARG A 85 19.88 6.03 -14.76
C ARG A 85 18.46 6.11 -14.15
N PRO A 86 17.78 7.26 -14.19
CA PRO A 86 16.47 7.46 -13.53
C PRO A 86 15.38 6.49 -13.99
N VAL A 87 15.33 6.15 -15.28
CA VAL A 87 14.34 5.21 -15.84
C VAL A 87 14.45 3.85 -15.15
N TYR A 88 15.66 3.32 -14.99
CA TYR A 88 15.86 2.04 -14.32
C TYR A 88 15.61 2.13 -12.81
N ALA A 89 15.94 3.26 -12.17
CA ALA A 89 15.60 3.50 -10.77
C ALA A 89 14.08 3.45 -10.55
N ALA A 90 13.29 4.05 -11.45
CA ALA A 90 11.83 3.97 -11.42
C ALA A 90 11.31 2.53 -11.63
N LEU A 91 11.91 1.75 -12.53
CA LEU A 91 11.56 0.33 -12.70
C LEU A 91 11.83 -0.51 -11.43
N TYR A 92 12.97 -0.29 -10.75
CA TYR A 92 13.23 -0.93 -9.46
C TYR A 92 12.25 -0.47 -8.38
N PHE A 93 11.75 0.76 -8.45
CA PHE A 93 10.76 1.23 -7.50
C PHE A 93 9.41 0.53 -7.71
N ILE A 94 8.99 0.36 -8.97
CA ILE A 94 7.83 -0.46 -9.34
C ILE A 94 7.98 -1.88 -8.77
N LEU A 95 9.15 -2.51 -8.97
CA LEU A 95 9.42 -3.84 -8.43
C LEU A 95 9.30 -3.92 -6.89
N THR A 96 9.73 -2.87 -6.19
CA THR A 96 9.60 -2.75 -4.73
C THR A 96 8.12 -2.72 -4.30
N ILE A 97 7.30 -1.95 -5.01
CA ILE A 97 5.85 -1.87 -4.76
C ILE A 97 5.15 -3.21 -5.05
N LEU A 98 5.50 -3.88 -6.15
CA LEU A 98 4.95 -5.21 -6.49
C LEU A 98 5.30 -6.25 -5.42
N ALA A 99 6.55 -6.29 -4.96
CA ALA A 99 6.97 -7.20 -3.89
C ALA A 99 6.23 -6.90 -2.58
N SER A 100 6.00 -5.63 -2.27
CA SER A 100 5.20 -5.19 -1.11
C SER A 100 3.72 -5.61 -1.23
N ALA A 101 3.13 -5.52 -2.42
CA ALA A 101 1.79 -6.03 -2.69
C ALA A 101 1.70 -7.55 -2.45
N GLY A 102 2.73 -8.31 -2.85
CA GLY A 102 2.86 -9.72 -2.53
C GLY A 102 2.87 -10.01 -1.03
N MET A 103 3.55 -9.18 -0.23
CA MET A 103 3.51 -9.28 1.24
C MET A 103 2.12 -9.01 1.82
N TYR A 104 1.38 -8.04 1.28
CA TYR A 104 -0.01 -7.78 1.69
C TYR A 104 -0.95 -8.95 1.36
N LEU A 105 -0.75 -9.63 0.23
CA LEU A 105 -1.52 -10.84 -0.10
C LEU A 105 -1.30 -11.98 0.91
N ILE A 106 -0.05 -12.17 1.36
CA ILE A 106 0.26 -13.16 2.41
C ILE A 106 -0.47 -12.82 3.72
N LEU A 107 -0.64 -11.53 4.01
CA LEU A 107 -1.41 -11.04 5.16
C LEU A 107 -2.93 -11.03 4.94
N SER A 108 -3.42 -11.60 3.84
CA SER A 108 -4.85 -11.58 3.46
C SER A 108 -5.44 -10.17 3.33
N ALA A 109 -4.60 -9.17 3.07
CA ALA A 109 -4.97 -7.78 2.86
C ALA A 109 -5.15 -7.50 1.35
N GLU A 110 -6.13 -8.16 0.75
CA GLU A 110 -6.39 -8.13 -0.70
C GLU A 110 -6.61 -6.71 -1.22
N PHE A 111 -7.41 -5.90 -0.52
CA PHE A 111 -7.68 -4.52 -0.94
C PHE A 111 -6.38 -3.71 -1.03
N MET A 112 -5.54 -3.78 0.00
CA MET A 112 -4.27 -3.04 0.05
C MET A 112 -3.33 -3.51 -1.05
N ALA A 113 -3.22 -4.83 -1.27
CA ALA A 113 -2.39 -5.36 -2.34
C ALA A 113 -2.81 -4.84 -3.72
N PHE A 114 -4.11 -4.90 -4.05
CA PHE A 114 -4.61 -4.40 -5.32
C PHE A 114 -4.51 -2.88 -5.43
N ALA A 115 -4.72 -2.13 -4.34
CA ALA A 115 -4.53 -0.68 -4.32
C ALA A 115 -3.07 -0.30 -4.61
N LEU A 116 -2.09 -1.01 -4.03
CA LEU A 116 -0.67 -0.84 -4.35
C LEU A 116 -0.38 -1.08 -5.84
N ILE A 117 -0.99 -2.09 -6.43
CA ILE A 117 -0.74 -2.43 -7.84
C ILE A 117 -1.42 -1.42 -8.78
N ILE A 118 -2.72 -1.16 -8.60
CA ILE A 118 -3.51 -0.36 -9.54
C ILE A 118 -3.19 1.12 -9.40
N ILE A 119 -3.16 1.64 -8.16
CA ILE A 119 -3.01 3.08 -7.91
C ILE A 119 -1.54 3.47 -7.92
N TYR A 120 -0.73 2.83 -7.07
CA TYR A 120 0.67 3.22 -6.91
C TYR A 120 1.52 2.76 -8.09
N ALA A 121 1.63 1.46 -8.33
CA ALA A 121 2.43 0.94 -9.44
C ALA A 121 1.82 1.29 -10.81
N GLY A 122 0.50 1.21 -10.95
CA GLY A 122 -0.22 1.42 -12.21
C GLY A 122 -0.32 2.88 -12.59
N ALA A 123 -1.06 3.71 -11.85
CA ALA A 123 -1.24 5.10 -12.22
C ALA A 123 -0.03 5.97 -11.90
N ILE A 124 0.36 6.06 -10.62
CA ILE A 124 1.33 7.06 -10.14
C ILE A 124 2.72 6.79 -10.73
N LEU A 125 3.24 5.57 -10.59
CA LEU A 125 4.60 5.26 -11.02
C LEU A 125 4.75 5.19 -12.55
N ILE A 126 3.75 4.73 -13.30
CA ILE A 126 3.82 4.77 -14.77
C ILE A 126 3.76 6.22 -15.26
N THR A 127 2.91 7.08 -14.68
CA THR A 127 2.91 8.51 -15.00
C THR A 127 4.28 9.13 -14.71
N TYR A 128 4.87 8.83 -13.55
CA TYR A 128 6.21 9.31 -13.21
C TYR A 128 7.29 8.81 -14.19
N LEU A 129 7.23 7.54 -14.57
CA LEU A 129 8.15 6.95 -15.55
C LEU A 129 8.02 7.63 -16.92
N PHE A 130 6.79 7.89 -17.37
CA PHE A 130 6.54 8.60 -18.63
C PHE A 130 7.10 10.02 -18.59
N VAL A 131 6.89 10.75 -17.49
CA VAL A 131 7.43 12.11 -17.29
C VAL A 131 8.96 12.11 -17.33
N ILE A 132 9.62 11.19 -16.61
CA ILE A 132 11.08 11.05 -16.65
C ILE A 132 11.53 10.77 -18.09
N MET A 133 10.89 9.82 -18.76
CA MET A 133 11.29 9.40 -20.10
C MET A 133 11.20 10.56 -21.11
N LEU A 134 10.13 11.35 -21.06
CA LEU A 134 9.99 12.55 -21.89
C LEU A 134 11.05 13.61 -21.53
N ALA A 135 11.28 13.86 -20.24
CA ALA A 135 12.27 14.83 -19.79
C ALA A 135 13.70 14.44 -20.22
N THR A 136 14.02 13.15 -20.29
CA THR A 136 15.33 12.65 -20.73
C THR A 136 15.54 12.67 -22.26
N GLN A 137 14.51 12.93 -23.06
CA GLN A 137 14.56 12.93 -24.53
C GLN A 137 14.63 14.33 -25.15
N ALA A 138 15.08 15.35 -24.41
CA ALA A 138 15.45 16.64 -24.98
C ALA A 138 16.99 16.72 -25.12
N PRO A 139 17.59 16.15 -26.19
CA PRO A 139 19.00 16.36 -26.44
C PRO A 139 19.15 17.79 -26.92
N THR A 140 19.77 18.64 -26.10
CA THR A 140 20.40 19.84 -26.63
C THR A 140 21.57 19.38 -27.47
N GLU A 141 21.64 19.77 -28.74
CA GLU A 141 22.63 19.32 -29.75
C GLU A 141 24.10 19.62 -29.39
N ALA A 142 24.38 20.08 -28.16
CA ALA A 142 25.70 20.43 -27.63
C ALA A 142 26.32 19.36 -26.69
N GLU A 143 25.68 18.21 -26.46
CA GLU A 143 26.04 17.28 -25.38
C GLU A 143 26.80 16.01 -25.81
N GLU A 144 27.62 16.04 -26.87
CA GLU A 144 28.53 14.90 -27.15
C GLU A 144 29.69 14.79 -26.12
N GLU A 145 29.86 15.75 -25.20
CA GLU A 145 30.87 15.69 -24.13
C GLU A 145 30.35 15.85 -22.69
N ASP A 146 29.07 16.16 -22.44
CA ASP A 146 28.61 16.46 -21.08
C ASP A 146 28.29 15.18 -20.30
N LYS A 147 29.25 14.73 -19.50
CA LYS A 147 28.98 13.84 -18.37
C LYS A 147 28.02 14.60 -17.46
N GLY A 148 26.72 14.30 -17.61
CA GLY A 148 25.59 15.03 -17.03
C GLY A 148 25.85 15.69 -15.69
N ALA A 149 25.17 16.81 -15.46
CA ALA A 149 25.52 17.76 -14.43
C ALA A 149 25.97 17.11 -13.10
N PRO A 150 27.06 17.58 -12.47
CA PRO A 150 27.76 16.87 -11.41
C PRO A 150 26.93 16.52 -10.17
N TYR A 151 25.74 17.11 -10.01
CA TYR A 151 24.74 16.79 -9.00
C TYR A 151 23.87 15.56 -9.32
N ASP A 152 23.70 15.21 -10.59
CA ASP A 152 22.95 14.03 -11.04
C ASP A 152 23.79 12.74 -10.95
N LEU A 153 25.12 12.87 -11.05
CA LEU A 153 26.05 11.74 -11.05
C LEU A 153 26.58 11.35 -9.67
N ALA A 154 26.53 12.25 -8.70
CA ALA A 154 27.11 12.03 -7.37
C ALA A 154 26.26 12.64 -6.26
N SER A 155 25.93 11.85 -5.25
CA SER A 155 25.32 12.36 -4.02
C SER A 155 26.22 13.43 -3.39
N ARG A 156 25.64 14.59 -3.05
CA ARG A 156 26.37 15.68 -2.38
C ARG A 156 26.97 15.23 -1.04
N GLU A 157 26.17 14.55 -0.21
CA GLU A 157 26.55 14.13 1.14
C GLU A 157 26.05 12.72 1.48
N PRO A 158 26.59 11.66 0.85
CA PRO A 158 26.10 10.29 1.04
C PRO A 158 26.28 9.78 2.48
N GLY A 159 27.30 10.26 3.18
CA GLY A 159 27.59 9.91 4.57
C GLY A 159 26.48 10.37 5.52
N ILE A 160 26.15 11.66 5.49
CA ILE A 160 25.15 12.25 6.38
C ILE A 160 23.76 11.68 6.08
N ALA A 161 23.41 11.53 4.79
CA ALA A 161 22.14 10.93 4.40
C ALA A 161 21.98 9.48 4.89
N ALA A 162 23.03 8.65 4.75
CA ALA A 162 23.01 7.28 5.24
C ALA A 162 22.91 7.23 6.78
N VAL A 163 23.71 8.03 7.50
CA VAL A 163 23.65 8.07 8.96
C VAL A 163 22.27 8.51 9.44
N ALA A 164 21.73 9.61 8.91
CA ALA A 164 20.41 10.10 9.28
C ALA A 164 19.31 9.06 9.00
N GLY A 165 19.32 8.43 7.83
CA GLY A 165 18.35 7.40 7.45
C GLY A 165 18.41 6.17 8.36
N PHE A 166 19.62 5.68 8.69
CA PHE A 166 19.78 4.50 9.55
C PHE A 166 19.55 4.79 11.03
N VAL A 167 19.82 6.02 11.50
CA VAL A 167 19.42 6.46 12.84
C VAL A 167 17.90 6.52 12.94
N LEU A 168 17.21 7.07 11.94
CA LEU A 168 15.75 7.07 11.89
C LEU A 168 15.20 5.64 11.85
N LEU A 169 15.81 4.76 11.04
CA LEU A 169 15.43 3.35 10.98
C LEU A 169 15.58 2.67 12.35
N ALA A 170 16.73 2.83 13.03
CA ALA A 170 16.92 2.32 14.39
C ALA A 170 15.87 2.84 15.37
N ALA A 171 15.56 4.13 15.33
CA ALA A 171 14.56 4.75 16.19
C ALA A 171 13.17 4.16 15.95
N LEU A 172 12.74 4.08 14.68
CA LEU A 172 11.46 3.49 14.30
C LEU A 172 11.40 2.01 14.68
N THR A 173 12.42 1.22 14.36
CA THR A 173 12.43 -0.21 14.71
C THR A 173 12.42 -0.41 16.23
N THR A 174 13.08 0.45 17.02
CA THR A 174 13.02 0.41 18.48
C THR A 174 11.61 0.74 18.99
N MET A 175 10.97 1.76 18.43
CA MET A 175 9.61 2.16 18.78
C MET A 175 8.62 1.04 18.46
N PHE A 176 8.73 0.42 17.29
CA PHE A 176 7.95 -0.76 16.92
C PHE A 176 8.23 -1.94 17.86
N ALA A 177 9.49 -2.29 18.10
CA ALA A 177 9.83 -3.45 18.94
C ALA A 177 9.39 -3.30 20.41
N ARG A 178 9.31 -2.06 20.93
CA ARG A 178 8.78 -1.76 22.27
C ARG A 178 7.25 -1.64 22.28
N GLY A 179 6.65 -1.13 21.21
CA GLY A 179 5.20 -0.92 21.11
C GLY A 179 4.41 -2.18 20.71
N ILE A 180 4.94 -3.03 19.83
CA ILE A 180 4.26 -4.25 19.34
C ILE A 180 3.84 -5.18 20.50
N PRO A 181 4.68 -5.44 21.54
CA PRO A 181 4.26 -6.27 22.67
C PRO A 181 3.11 -5.70 23.50
N SER A 182 2.80 -4.41 23.36
CA SER A 182 1.68 -3.75 24.05
C SER A 182 0.41 -3.67 23.20
N LEU A 183 0.48 -4.08 21.93
CA LEU A 183 -0.71 -4.19 21.09
C LEU A 183 -1.47 -5.47 21.44
N PRO A 184 -2.81 -5.45 21.42
CA PRO A 184 -3.59 -6.66 21.57
C PRO A 184 -3.18 -7.66 20.50
N THR A 185 -2.98 -8.93 20.87
CA THR A 185 -2.59 -9.98 19.93
C THR A 185 -3.68 -10.19 18.87
N GLY A 186 -3.37 -10.80 17.72
CA GLY A 186 -4.37 -11.08 16.68
C GLY A 186 -5.59 -11.87 17.17
N GLU A 187 -5.41 -12.67 18.23
CA GLU A 187 -6.48 -13.38 18.94
C GLU A 187 -7.32 -12.44 19.81
N GLU A 188 -6.71 -11.54 20.59
CA GLU A 188 -7.43 -10.48 21.31
C GLU A 188 -8.12 -9.48 20.37
N ILE A 189 -7.49 -9.14 19.24
CA ILE A 189 -8.10 -8.34 18.19
C ILE A 189 -9.24 -9.13 17.58
N ALA A 190 -9.12 -10.41 17.26
CA ALA A 190 -10.24 -11.21 16.76
C ALA A 190 -11.41 -11.30 17.76
N LEU A 191 -11.10 -11.36 19.06
CA LEU A 191 -12.07 -11.38 20.17
C LEU A 191 -12.72 -10.00 20.43
N LYS A 192 -12.00 -8.88 20.21
CA LYS A 192 -12.51 -7.49 20.35
C LYS A 192 -13.06 -6.92 19.05
N SER A 193 -12.54 -7.35 17.92
CA SER A 193 -12.99 -6.97 16.59
C SER A 193 -14.34 -7.61 16.41
N ARG A 194 -15.30 -6.79 15.98
CA ARG A 194 -16.58 -7.26 15.46
C ARG A 194 -16.32 -8.47 14.55
N ASP A 195 -17.08 -9.54 14.75
CA ASP A 195 -17.10 -10.73 13.90
C ASP A 195 -16.80 -10.33 12.44
N PRO A 196 -15.72 -10.81 11.79
CA PRO A 196 -15.35 -10.43 10.43
C PRO A 196 -16.47 -10.66 9.42
N ASP A 197 -17.37 -11.58 9.76
CA ASP A 197 -18.54 -11.94 8.97
C ASP A 197 -19.75 -11.05 9.29
N ALA A 198 -19.69 -10.18 10.31
CA ALA A 198 -20.76 -9.23 10.68
C ALA A 198 -21.20 -8.34 9.51
N ILE A 199 -20.36 -8.16 8.51
CA ILE A 199 -20.72 -7.46 7.27
C ILE A 199 -21.81 -8.19 6.47
N LEU A 200 -21.91 -9.51 6.58
CA LEU A 200 -22.91 -10.31 5.87
C LEU A 200 -24.33 -9.95 6.30
N ALA A 201 -24.52 -9.49 7.55
CA ALA A 201 -25.78 -8.93 8.02
C ALA A 201 -26.19 -7.67 7.24
N GLN A 202 -25.24 -6.92 6.68
CA GLN A 202 -25.50 -5.75 5.83
C GLN A 202 -25.64 -6.12 4.35
N LEU A 203 -25.40 -7.38 3.97
CA LEU A 203 -25.36 -7.87 2.59
C LEU A 203 -26.39 -9.00 2.33
N PRO A 204 -27.70 -8.77 2.55
CA PRO A 204 -28.71 -9.83 2.49
C PRO A 204 -28.77 -10.51 1.11
N ARG A 205 -28.58 -9.76 0.02
CA ARG A 205 -28.55 -10.34 -1.33
C ARG A 205 -27.39 -11.31 -1.55
N ARG A 206 -26.25 -11.09 -0.91
CA ARG A 206 -25.08 -11.98 -1.01
C ARG A 206 -25.33 -13.27 -0.23
N VAL A 207 -25.91 -13.14 0.96
CA VAL A 207 -26.35 -14.27 1.78
C VAL A 207 -27.41 -15.10 1.05
N GLU A 208 -28.45 -14.49 0.48
CA GLU A 208 -29.46 -15.18 -0.33
C GLU A 208 -28.83 -15.95 -1.50
N ARG A 209 -27.90 -15.33 -2.24
CA ARG A 209 -27.20 -16.01 -3.34
C ARG A 209 -26.36 -17.20 -2.87
N ALA A 210 -25.75 -17.10 -1.70
CA ALA A 210 -25.00 -18.21 -1.11
C ALA A 210 -25.93 -19.36 -0.71
N LEU A 211 -27.01 -19.05 -0.01
CA LEU A 211 -28.02 -20.02 0.40
C LEU A 211 -28.68 -20.71 -0.80
N ARG A 212 -29.01 -19.98 -1.87
CA ARG A 212 -29.56 -20.56 -3.12
C ARG A 212 -28.57 -21.50 -3.80
N ARG A 213 -27.28 -21.15 -3.83
CA ARG A 213 -26.25 -22.01 -4.44
C ARG A 213 -26.10 -23.35 -3.73
N GLU A 214 -26.35 -23.40 -2.43
CA GLU A 214 -26.33 -24.64 -1.64
C GLU A 214 -27.69 -25.34 -1.58
N GLY A 215 -28.71 -24.83 -2.28
CA GLY A 215 -30.04 -25.40 -2.28
C GLY A 215 -30.78 -25.26 -0.95
N LEU A 216 -30.31 -24.38 -0.06
CA LEU A 216 -30.88 -24.19 1.27
C LEU A 216 -32.17 -23.36 1.27
N ILE A 217 -32.36 -22.52 0.24
CA ILE A 217 -33.55 -21.70 0.03
C ILE A 217 -34.05 -21.78 -1.41
N THR A 218 -35.35 -21.58 -1.62
CA THR A 218 -35.96 -21.55 -2.95
C THR A 218 -35.74 -20.21 -3.67
N ASP A 219 -36.08 -20.15 -4.97
CA ASP A 219 -36.01 -18.91 -5.75
C ASP A 219 -36.98 -17.83 -5.28
N ARG A 220 -38.05 -18.24 -4.58
CA ARG A 220 -39.08 -17.34 -4.04
C ARG A 220 -38.72 -16.86 -2.64
N GLU A 221 -38.09 -17.69 -1.82
CA GLU A 221 -37.66 -17.33 -0.47
C GLU A 221 -36.62 -16.18 -0.47
N ARG A 222 -36.81 -15.23 0.46
CA ARG A 222 -35.90 -14.12 0.73
C ARG A 222 -35.63 -14.00 2.22
N ILE A 223 -34.58 -13.26 2.57
CA ILE A 223 -34.26 -13.01 3.98
C ILE A 223 -35.35 -12.12 4.59
N ALA A 224 -35.89 -12.57 5.73
CA ALA A 224 -36.94 -11.90 6.46
C ALA A 224 -36.46 -10.54 7.00
N ARG A 225 -37.39 -9.61 7.09
CA ARG A 225 -37.20 -8.29 7.69
C ARG A 225 -38.39 -8.02 8.60
N THR A 226 -38.11 -7.53 9.79
CA THR A 226 -39.15 -6.89 10.60
C THR A 226 -39.49 -5.54 9.93
N PHE A 227 -40.78 -5.18 9.81
CA PHE A 227 -41.39 -3.93 9.31
C PHE A 227 -40.48 -2.84 8.66
N SER A 228 -39.47 -2.33 9.37
CA SER A 228 -38.43 -1.41 8.86
C SER A 228 -37.03 -1.66 9.45
N GLY A 229 -36.84 -2.83 10.05
CA GLY A 229 -35.62 -3.25 10.73
C GLY A 229 -34.56 -3.84 9.80
N PRO A 230 -33.35 -4.10 10.35
CA PRO A 230 -32.31 -4.79 9.62
C PRO A 230 -32.77 -6.20 9.20
N PRO A 231 -32.18 -6.76 8.13
CA PRO A 231 -32.43 -8.16 7.78
C PRO A 231 -32.10 -9.08 8.96
N GLU A 232 -32.95 -10.09 9.17
CA GLU A 232 -32.85 -11.04 10.28
C GLU A 232 -31.75 -12.08 10.00
N ILE A 233 -30.51 -11.67 10.25
CA ILE A 233 -29.32 -12.49 10.11
C ILE A 233 -28.58 -12.47 11.44
N ASP A 234 -28.59 -13.59 12.17
CA ASP A 234 -27.84 -13.73 13.42
C ASP A 234 -26.48 -14.36 13.13
N MET A 235 -25.46 -13.51 13.15
CA MET A 235 -24.08 -13.90 12.89
C MET A 235 -23.45 -14.71 14.03
N LYS A 236 -23.92 -14.53 15.28
CA LYS A 236 -23.41 -15.30 16.44
C LYS A 236 -23.83 -16.76 16.35
N ARG A 237 -25.08 -16.99 15.94
CA ARG A 237 -25.62 -18.33 15.71
C ARG A 237 -25.37 -18.86 14.29
N ARG A 238 -24.85 -18.01 13.40
CA ARG A 238 -24.71 -18.26 11.96
C ARG A 238 -26.02 -18.76 11.33
N ILE A 239 -27.13 -18.07 11.57
CA ILE A 239 -28.45 -18.39 11.01
C ILE A 239 -29.04 -17.18 10.30
N ALA A 240 -29.79 -17.43 9.22
CA ALA A 240 -30.62 -16.44 8.55
C ALA A 240 -32.09 -16.88 8.62
N VAL A 241 -32.97 -15.95 8.94
CA VAL A 241 -34.42 -16.19 8.87
C VAL A 241 -34.88 -15.89 7.44
N VAL A 242 -35.54 -16.85 6.80
CA VAL A 242 -36.08 -16.68 5.45
C VAL A 242 -37.59 -16.85 5.46
N ALA A 243 -38.25 -16.14 4.55
CA ALA A 243 -39.68 -16.18 4.35
C ALA A 243 -39.99 -16.01 2.85
N GLU A 244 -41.09 -16.61 2.41
CA GLU A 244 -41.62 -16.29 1.08
C GLU A 244 -42.26 -14.89 1.10
N PRO A 245 -41.92 -14.01 0.14
CA PRO A 245 -42.55 -12.70 0.03
C PRO A 245 -44.03 -12.85 -0.30
N ASN A 246 -44.91 -12.42 0.61
CA ASN A 246 -46.34 -12.30 0.32
C ASN A 246 -46.57 -11.02 -0.51
N PRO A 247 -47.11 -11.09 -1.74
CA PRO A 247 -47.26 -9.92 -2.61
C PRO A 247 -48.36 -8.93 -2.18
N VAL A 248 -49.05 -9.12 -1.04
CA VAL A 248 -50.26 -8.35 -0.70
C VAL A 248 -50.25 -7.77 0.73
N ARG A 249 -50.50 -6.45 0.78
CA ARG A 249 -51.05 -5.58 1.85
C ARG A 249 -50.11 -4.86 2.84
N GLN A 250 -49.97 -3.59 2.50
CA GLN A 250 -49.89 -2.40 3.33
C GLN A 250 -51.12 -2.29 4.26
N SER A 251 -51.03 -2.75 5.52
CA SER A 251 -51.95 -2.33 6.59
C SER A 251 -51.22 -2.35 7.94
N ASP A 252 -51.34 -1.24 8.65
CA ASP A 252 -50.34 -0.71 9.60
C ASP A 252 -50.18 -1.42 10.96
N PHE A 253 -50.89 -2.50 11.31
CA PHE A 253 -50.93 -2.91 12.73
C PHE A 253 -51.04 -4.39 13.09
N ASP A 254 -50.85 -5.35 12.19
CA ASP A 254 -50.87 -6.78 12.56
C ASP A 254 -49.56 -7.53 12.27
N GLU A 255 -49.20 -8.30 13.29
CA GLU A 255 -48.09 -9.23 13.40
C GLU A 255 -47.95 -10.12 12.15
N PHE A 256 -46.75 -10.17 11.58
CA PHE A 256 -46.33 -10.93 10.39
C PHE A 256 -46.42 -12.46 10.57
N ILE A 257 -47.61 -13.01 10.83
CA ILE A 257 -47.76 -14.43 11.23
C ILE A 257 -47.88 -15.41 10.04
N ASP A 258 -48.21 -14.97 8.82
CA ASP A 258 -48.63 -15.92 7.77
C ASP A 258 -47.64 -16.15 6.61
N ALA A 259 -46.38 -15.70 6.74
CA ALA A 259 -45.31 -16.18 5.87
C ALA A 259 -44.55 -17.27 6.60
N THR A 260 -44.41 -18.46 6.00
CA THR A 260 -43.64 -19.58 6.57
C THR A 260 -42.20 -19.13 6.82
N ARG A 261 -41.92 -18.69 8.05
CA ARG A 261 -40.59 -18.27 8.50
C ARG A 261 -39.80 -19.52 8.86
N ARG A 262 -38.62 -19.66 8.26
CA ARG A 262 -37.73 -20.78 8.54
C ARG A 262 -36.34 -20.26 8.85
N GLU A 263 -35.75 -20.79 9.90
CA GLU A 263 -34.34 -20.58 10.19
C GLU A 263 -33.49 -21.49 9.31
N VAL A 264 -32.50 -20.90 8.64
CA VAL A 264 -31.59 -21.62 7.75
C VAL A 264 -30.16 -21.35 8.19
N PRO A 265 -29.33 -22.39 8.41
CA PRO A 265 -27.94 -22.21 8.79
C PRO A 265 -27.16 -21.56 7.64
N LEU A 266 -26.25 -20.63 7.99
CA LEU A 266 -25.35 -20.02 7.03
C LEU A 266 -24.26 -21.05 6.61
N PRO A 267 -23.89 -21.08 5.33
CA PRO A 267 -22.81 -21.93 4.84
C PRO A 267 -21.49 -21.72 5.60
N GLU A 268 -20.74 -22.79 5.84
CA GLU A 268 -19.45 -22.72 6.55
C GLU A 268 -18.39 -21.92 5.77
N GLY A 269 -18.45 -21.92 4.43
CA GLY A 269 -17.55 -21.17 3.56
C GLY A 269 -17.94 -19.70 3.34
N LEU A 270 -19.12 -19.27 3.82
CA LEU A 270 -19.59 -17.90 3.61
C LEU A 270 -18.91 -16.96 4.61
N ARG A 271 -17.97 -16.16 4.10
CA ARG A 271 -17.21 -15.18 4.88
C ARG A 271 -17.27 -13.76 4.31
N GLY A 272 -17.11 -12.78 5.20
CA GLY A 272 -16.91 -11.37 4.84
C GLY A 272 -15.62 -11.20 4.04
N ARG A 273 -15.68 -10.45 2.93
CA ARG A 273 -14.47 -10.17 2.13
C ARG A 273 -13.75 -8.95 2.69
N ASN A 274 -12.41 -8.93 2.62
CA ASN A 274 -11.60 -7.81 3.09
C ASN A 274 -12.01 -6.48 2.41
N VAL A 275 -12.21 -6.51 1.09
CA VAL A 275 -12.65 -5.36 0.30
C VAL A 275 -14.00 -4.82 0.75
N GLU A 276 -14.95 -5.71 1.07
CA GLU A 276 -16.29 -5.31 1.54
C GLU A 276 -16.19 -4.67 2.93
N ASN A 277 -15.48 -5.32 3.84
CA ASN A 277 -15.29 -4.82 5.20
C ASN A 277 -14.72 -3.40 5.19
N LEU A 278 -13.68 -3.16 4.39
CA LEU A 278 -13.05 -1.85 4.31
C LEU A 278 -13.95 -0.80 3.64
N ALA A 279 -14.65 -1.17 2.55
CA ALA A 279 -15.55 -0.24 1.85
C ALA A 279 -16.68 0.26 2.76
N PHE A 280 -17.34 -0.65 3.49
CA PHE A 280 -18.41 -0.26 4.40
C PHE A 280 -17.88 0.45 5.65
N ASP A 281 -16.68 0.13 6.12
CA ASP A 281 -16.05 0.88 7.22
C ASP A 281 -15.76 2.33 6.80
N PHE A 282 -15.20 2.55 5.60
CA PHE A 282 -14.97 3.89 5.07
C PHE A 282 -16.26 4.69 4.90
N LEU A 283 -17.30 4.09 4.32
CA LEU A 283 -18.58 4.78 4.08
C LEU A 283 -19.33 5.09 5.37
N ASN A 284 -19.34 4.18 6.34
CA ASN A 284 -20.15 4.31 7.55
C ASN A 284 -19.44 5.08 8.67
N ARG A 285 -18.12 4.89 8.84
CA ARG A 285 -17.35 5.46 9.97
C ARG A 285 -16.47 6.62 9.56
N HIS A 286 -15.99 6.63 8.33
CA HIS A 286 -15.01 7.62 7.86
C HIS A 286 -15.47 8.40 6.61
N PRO A 287 -16.73 8.84 6.50
CA PRO A 287 -17.19 9.57 5.31
C PRO A 287 -16.39 10.87 5.10
N GLY A 288 -16.06 11.59 6.19
CA GLY A 288 -15.26 12.82 6.12
C GLY A 288 -13.83 12.59 5.61
N SER A 289 -13.23 11.43 5.86
CA SER A 289 -11.90 11.12 5.32
C SER A 289 -11.93 10.97 3.80
N ILE A 290 -13.00 10.41 3.23
CA ILE A 290 -13.20 10.30 1.78
C ILE A 290 -13.38 11.69 1.16
N GLU A 291 -14.15 12.56 1.81
CA GLU A 291 -14.37 13.93 1.36
C GLU A 291 -13.06 14.74 1.35
N ILE A 292 -12.29 14.68 2.45
CA ILE A 292 -10.98 15.35 2.54
C ILE A 292 -10.02 14.82 1.47
N ALA A 293 -9.98 13.50 1.24
CA ALA A 293 -9.15 12.93 0.18
C ALA A 293 -9.54 13.48 -1.20
N GLY A 294 -10.84 13.60 -1.48
CA GLY A 294 -11.36 14.21 -2.71
C GLY A 294 -10.94 15.67 -2.87
N VAL A 295 -11.06 16.47 -1.80
CA VAL A 295 -10.65 17.89 -1.80
C VAL A 295 -9.15 18.04 -2.02
N VAL A 296 -8.32 17.20 -1.37
CA VAL A 296 -6.86 17.21 -1.56
C VAL A 296 -6.49 16.91 -3.01
N LEU A 297 -7.13 15.92 -3.64
CA LEU A 297 -6.90 15.60 -5.06
C LEU A 297 -7.31 16.75 -5.98
N LEU A 298 -8.44 17.40 -5.71
CA LEU A 298 -8.91 18.55 -6.48
C LEU A 298 -7.96 19.74 -6.36
N MET A 299 -7.48 20.04 -5.15
CA MET A 299 -6.49 21.08 -4.91
C MET A 299 -5.14 20.78 -5.57
N ALA A 300 -4.70 19.51 -5.54
CA ALA A 300 -3.48 19.10 -6.23
C ALA A 300 -3.58 19.28 -7.75
N MET A 301 -4.74 18.91 -8.35
CA MET A 301 -5.02 19.16 -9.76
C MET A 301 -5.01 20.65 -10.10
N LEU A 302 -5.69 21.48 -9.31
CA LEU A 302 -5.70 22.94 -9.50
C LEU A 302 -4.27 23.50 -9.44
N GLY A 303 -3.50 23.11 -8.43
CA GLY A 303 -2.10 23.52 -8.27
C GLY A 303 -1.23 23.12 -9.45
N ALA A 304 -1.37 21.88 -9.95
CA ALA A 304 -0.63 21.41 -11.12
C ALA A 304 -0.97 22.22 -12.39
N VAL A 305 -2.26 22.51 -12.62
CA VAL A 305 -2.71 23.30 -13.78
C VAL A 305 -2.21 24.74 -13.70
N VAL A 306 -2.33 25.38 -12.54
CA VAL A 306 -1.85 26.76 -12.34
C VAL A 306 -0.34 26.85 -12.52
N LEU A 307 0.41 25.89 -11.98
CA LEU A 307 1.87 25.85 -12.12
C LEU A 307 2.29 25.65 -13.58
N SER A 308 1.64 24.72 -14.28
CA SER A 308 1.92 24.46 -15.70
C SER A 308 1.65 25.70 -16.57
N ARG A 309 0.57 26.44 -16.32
CA ARG A 309 0.28 27.68 -17.05
C ARG A 309 1.32 28.77 -16.78
N ARG A 310 1.71 28.94 -15.51
CA ARG A 310 2.70 29.97 -15.13
C ARG A 310 4.08 29.71 -15.75
N GLN A 311 4.48 28.45 -15.91
CA GLN A 311 5.72 28.10 -16.63
C GLN A 311 5.69 28.56 -18.09
N VAL A 312 4.56 28.37 -18.78
CA VAL A 312 4.39 28.81 -20.18
C VAL A 312 4.53 30.33 -20.28
N GLU A 313 3.90 31.09 -19.38
CA GLU A 313 3.97 32.56 -19.37
C GLU A 313 5.43 33.06 -19.15
N LEU A 314 6.18 32.44 -18.24
CA LEU A 314 7.60 32.80 -17.99
C LEU A 314 8.49 32.48 -19.20
N ASP A 315 8.27 31.36 -19.88
CA ASP A 315 9.03 30.99 -21.07
C ASP A 315 8.74 31.93 -22.25
N GLU A 316 7.50 32.40 -22.40
CA GLU A 316 7.12 33.41 -23.39
C GLU A 316 7.77 34.77 -23.10
N GLU A 317 7.79 35.21 -21.84
CA GLU A 317 8.46 36.45 -21.43
C GLU A 317 9.97 36.39 -21.67
N ALA A 318 10.63 35.28 -21.34
CA ALA A 318 12.05 35.09 -21.58
C ALA A 318 12.39 35.15 -23.08
N LYS A 319 11.59 34.48 -23.93
CA LYS A 319 11.75 34.54 -25.40
C LYS A 319 11.52 35.96 -25.93
N ALA A 320 10.53 36.68 -25.40
CA ALA A 320 10.24 38.06 -25.79
C ALA A 320 11.34 39.05 -25.35
N GLN A 321 11.99 38.82 -24.22
CA GLN A 321 13.16 39.61 -23.81
C GLN A 321 14.36 39.32 -24.71
N GLN A 322 14.61 38.05 -25.03
CA GLN A 322 15.71 37.66 -25.92
C GLN A 322 15.54 38.24 -27.33
N SER A 323 14.32 38.24 -27.89
CA SER A 323 14.07 38.85 -29.20
C SER A 323 14.28 40.36 -29.21
N ARG A 324 13.91 41.06 -28.12
CA ARG A 324 14.17 42.51 -27.98
C ARG A 324 15.67 42.82 -27.95
N LEU A 325 16.46 42.04 -27.20
CA LEU A 325 17.92 42.23 -27.14
C LEU A 325 18.56 42.10 -28.54
N LEU A 326 18.21 41.05 -29.28
CA LEU A 326 18.71 40.81 -30.64
C LEU A 326 18.33 41.94 -31.61
N SER A 327 17.11 42.47 -31.52
CA SER A 327 16.68 43.59 -32.36
C SER A 327 17.39 44.91 -32.05
N THR A 328 17.97 45.04 -30.86
CA THR A 328 18.72 46.24 -30.46
C THR A 328 20.17 46.15 -30.92
N GLU A 329 20.76 44.94 -30.98
CA GLU A 329 22.11 44.70 -31.51
C GLU A 329 22.17 44.86 -33.05
N GLU A 330 21.10 44.52 -33.79
CA GLU A 330 21.07 44.73 -35.25
C GLU A 330 21.00 46.22 -35.65
N GLN A 331 20.66 47.11 -34.72
CA GLN A 331 20.53 48.55 -34.98
C GLN A 331 21.77 49.38 -34.57
N SER A 332 22.79 48.74 -33.98
CA SER A 332 24.08 49.35 -33.59
C SER A 332 25.20 48.97 -34.53
#